data_AF-A0A7V9M3K6-F1
#
_entry.id   AF-A0A7V9M3K6-F1
#
_cell.length_a   1.000
_cell.length_b   1.000
_cell.length_c   1.000
_cell.angle_alpha   90.00
_cell.angle_beta   90.00
_cell.angle_gamma   90.00
#
_symmetry.space_group_name_H-M   'P 1'
#
loop_
_entity.id
_entity.type
_entity.pdbx_description
1 polymer ?
#
loop_
_entity_poly.entity_id
_entity_poly.type
_entity_poly.pdbx_seq_one_letter_code
_entity_poly.pdbx_strand_id
1 'polypeptide(L)'
;YLIGTALGLLSAVVDNVPLVAASQGMYDLSTYPTDHHFWEFLALTTGTGGSAIIIGSAAGVAVMGIQQVDFMWYLKKIAWLALIGFAAGILVFLLQQQLG
;
A
#
# COMPACT_ATOMS: atom_id res chain seq x y z
N TYR A 1 4.37 0.88 12.84
CA TYR A 1 3.78 1.74 11.77
C TYR A 1 4.78 2.14 10.69
N LEU A 2 5.95 2.73 11.01
CA LEU A 2 6.93 3.15 9.97
C LEU A 2 7.31 2.06 8.96
N ILE A 3 7.58 0.84 9.45
CA ILE A 3 7.93 -0.30 8.58
C ILE A 3 6.76 -0.65 7.64
N GLY A 4 5.55 -0.79 8.16
CA GLY A 4 4.37 -1.09 7.34
C GLY A 4 4.05 0.02 6.32
N THR A 5 4.28 1.28 6.65
CA THR A 5 4.16 2.39 5.71
C THR A 5 5.22 2.31 4.60
N ALA A 6 6.47 2.02 4.95
CA ALA A 6 7.55 1.85 3.98
C ALA A 6 7.31 0.66 3.04
N LEU A 7 6.91 -0.49 3.60
CA LEU A 7 6.49 -1.66 2.83
C LEU A 7 5.31 -1.33 1.93
N GLY A 8 4.33 -0.57 2.43
CA GLY A 8 3.20 -0.11 1.62
C GLY A 8 3.62 0.60 0.35
N LEU A 9 4.54 1.57 0.46
CA LEU A 9 5.08 2.28 -0.70
C LEU A 9 5.94 1.38 -1.60
N LEU A 10 6.74 0.47 -1.02
CA LEU A 10 7.52 -0.52 -1.79
C LEU A 10 6.63 -1.47 -2.60
N SER A 11 5.38 -1.69 -2.16
CA SER A 11 4.40 -2.48 -2.91
C SER A 11 4.12 -1.95 -4.31
N ALA A 12 4.37 -0.66 -4.58
CA ALA A 12 4.25 -0.09 -5.93
C ALA A 12 5.27 -0.65 -6.93
N VAL A 13 6.27 -1.42 -6.47
CA VAL A 13 7.30 -2.04 -7.31
C VAL A 13 7.24 -3.57 -7.23
N VAL A 14 6.96 -4.12 -6.04
CA VAL A 14 7.11 -5.56 -5.75
C VAL A 14 5.81 -6.35 -5.85
N ASP A 15 4.66 -5.68 -5.96
CA ASP A 15 3.30 -6.22 -5.77
C ASP A 15 2.94 -6.50 -4.30
N ASN A 16 1.65 -6.44 -3.98
CA ASN A 16 1.18 -6.54 -2.59
C ASN A 16 1.20 -7.98 -2.07
N VAL A 17 0.91 -8.97 -2.92
CA VAL A 17 0.85 -10.39 -2.50
C VAL A 17 2.23 -10.93 -2.11
N PRO A 18 3.29 -10.82 -2.95
CA PRO A 18 4.61 -11.31 -2.59
C PRO A 18 5.21 -10.57 -1.39
N LEU A 19 4.94 -9.27 -1.26
CA LEU A 19 5.47 -8.45 -0.17
C LEU A 19 4.85 -8.81 1.19
N VAL A 20 3.54 -9.06 1.23
CA VAL A 20 2.88 -9.55 2.46
C VAL A 20 3.39 -10.94 2.82
N ALA A 21 3.51 -11.86 1.84
CA ALA A 21 4.06 -13.19 2.07
C ALA A 21 5.50 -13.15 2.59
N ALA A 22 6.35 -12.27 2.03
CA ALA A 22 7.71 -12.06 2.53
C ALA A 22 7.71 -11.51 3.97
N SER A 23 6.81 -10.57 4.28
CA SER A 23 6.67 -10.01 5.63
C SER A 23 6.24 -11.06 6.66
N GLN A 24 5.38 -12.01 6.28
CA GLN A 24 5.02 -13.15 7.12
C GLN A 24 6.22 -14.09 7.39
N GLY A 25 7.19 -14.15 6.48
CA GLY A 25 8.46 -14.84 6.72
C GLY A 25 9.46 -14.05 7.59
N MET A 26 9.30 -12.73 7.71
CA MET A 26 10.18 -11.84 8.48
C MET A 26 9.76 -11.71 9.95
N TYR A 27 8.46 -11.83 10.25
CA TYR A 27 7.92 -11.63 11.59
C TYR A 27 7.20 -12.88 12.08
N ASP A 28 7.65 -13.40 13.23
CA ASP A 28 7.05 -14.55 13.88
C ASP A 28 5.70 -14.21 14.55
N LEU A 29 4.78 -15.17 14.59
CA LEU A 29 3.46 -15.03 15.23
C LEU A 29 3.55 -14.80 16.75
N SER A 30 4.67 -15.16 17.38
CA SER A 30 4.97 -14.80 18.78
C SER A 30 5.19 -13.29 18.95
N THR A 31 5.66 -12.59 17.92
CA THR A 31 5.85 -11.13 17.93
C THR A 31 4.58 -10.41 17.49
N TYR A 32 3.96 -10.87 16.41
CA TYR A 32 2.69 -10.36 15.91
C TYR A 32 1.68 -11.51 15.79
N PRO A 33 0.86 -11.76 16.82
CA PRO A 33 -0.21 -12.75 16.77
C PRO A 33 -1.11 -12.58 15.55
N THR A 34 -1.82 -13.62 15.15
CA THR A 34 -2.67 -13.61 13.94
C THR A 34 -3.65 -12.44 13.89
N ASP A 35 -4.27 -12.10 15.02
CA ASP A 35 -5.26 -11.01 15.12
C ASP A 35 -4.62 -9.65 15.47
N HIS A 36 -3.29 -9.55 15.39
CA HIS A 36 -2.59 -8.31 15.71
C HIS A 36 -2.77 -7.28 14.60
N HIS A 37 -3.09 -6.04 14.97
CA HIS A 37 -3.33 -4.90 14.06
C HIS A 37 -2.19 -4.60 13.08
N PHE A 38 -1.00 -5.14 13.32
CA PHE A 38 0.11 -5.09 12.35
C PHE A 38 -0.28 -5.69 11.00
N TRP A 39 -0.99 -6.83 10.98
CA TRP A 39 -1.37 -7.51 9.75
C TRP A 39 -2.44 -6.74 8.98
N GLU A 40 -3.41 -6.16 9.70
CA GLU A 40 -4.43 -5.28 9.13
C GLU A 40 -3.79 -4.01 8.54
N PHE A 41 -2.89 -3.39 9.30
CA PHE A 41 -2.15 -2.21 8.86
C PHE A 41 -1.29 -2.51 7.63
N LEU A 42 -0.59 -3.65 7.62
CA LEU A 42 0.23 -4.07 6.50
C LEU A 42 -0.63 -4.33 5.25
N ALA A 43 -1.76 -5.04 5.39
CA ALA A 43 -2.67 -5.28 4.28
C ALA A 43 -3.25 -3.98 3.70
N LEU A 44 -3.59 -3.03 4.56
CA LEU A 44 -4.04 -1.70 4.15
C LEU A 44 -2.94 -0.97 3.36
N THR A 45 -1.73 -0.90 3.91
CA THR A 45 -0.66 -0.11 3.30
C THR A 45 -0.12 -0.77 2.03
N THR A 46 0.04 -2.09 1.96
CA THR A 46 0.48 -2.75 0.73
C THR A 46 -0.61 -2.75 -0.33
N GLY A 47 -1.88 -2.91 0.06
CA GLY A 47 -3.02 -2.83 -0.84
C GLY A 47 -3.21 -1.45 -1.48
N THR A 48 -3.03 -0.38 -0.72
CA THR A 48 -3.23 0.99 -1.22
C THR A 48 -1.96 1.63 -1.79
N GLY A 49 -0.79 1.31 -1.23
CA GLY A 49 0.48 1.92 -1.61
C GLY A 49 0.93 1.56 -3.03
N GLY A 50 0.45 0.44 -3.60
CA GLY A 50 0.65 0.08 -5.00
C GLY A 50 0.24 1.15 -6.02
N SER A 51 -0.71 2.02 -5.64
CA SER A 51 -1.19 3.11 -6.50
C SER A 51 -0.28 4.35 -6.52
N ALA A 52 0.78 4.40 -5.71
CA ALA A 52 1.73 5.52 -5.73
C ALA A 52 2.39 5.69 -7.11
N ILE A 53 2.47 4.61 -7.88
CA ILE A 53 2.95 4.57 -9.25
C ILE A 53 1.91 3.84 -10.11
N ILE A 54 1.62 4.35 -11.30
CA ILE A 54 0.56 3.78 -12.15
C ILE A 54 0.77 2.32 -12.56
N ILE A 55 2.01 1.85 -12.65
CA ILE A 55 2.32 0.45 -12.96
C ILE A 55 2.35 -0.46 -11.74
N GLY A 56 2.21 0.10 -10.54
CA GLY A 56 2.28 -0.65 -9.28
C GLY A 56 1.02 -1.44 -8.95
N SER A 57 0.01 -1.43 -9.82
CA SER A 57 -1.19 -2.25 -9.70
C SER A 57 -1.75 -2.65 -11.06
N ALA A 58 -2.44 -3.80 -11.12
CA ALA A 58 -3.12 -4.25 -12.32
C ALA A 58 -4.17 -3.24 -12.84
N ALA A 59 -4.88 -2.57 -11.92
CA ALA A 59 -5.84 -1.54 -12.26
C ALA A 59 -5.16 -0.33 -12.94
N GLY A 60 -4.01 0.10 -12.43
CA GLY A 60 -3.26 1.21 -13.03
C GLY A 60 -2.70 0.86 -14.42
N VAL A 61 -2.17 -0.35 -14.62
CA VAL A 61 -1.74 -0.84 -15.94
C VAL A 61 -2.92 -0.91 -16.92
N ALA A 62 -4.10 -1.36 -16.47
CA ALA A 62 -5.30 -1.37 -17.30
C ALA A 62 -5.73 0.05 -17.72
N VAL A 63 -5.68 1.01 -16.79
CA VAL A 63 -5.98 2.42 -17.09
C VAL A 63 -4.97 3.00 -18.08
N MET A 64 -3.67 2.70 -17.97
CA MET A 64 -2.68 3.12 -18.98
C MET A 64 -3.06 2.62 -20.38
N GLY A 65 -3.50 1.37 -20.51
CA GLY A 65 -3.90 0.80 -21.80
C GLY A 65 -5.18 1.41 -22.36
N ILE A 66 -6.20 1.60 -21.53
CA ILE A 66 -7.53 2.09 -21.97
C ILE A 66 -7.51 3.59 -22.26
N GLN A 67 -6.92 4.37 -21.36
CA GLN A 67 -6.91 5.83 -21.42
C GLN A 67 -5.64 6.39 -22.09
N GLN A 68 -4.71 5.52 -22.52
CA GLN A 68 -3.44 5.89 -23.16
C GLN A 68 -2.65 6.92 -22.33
N VAL A 69 -2.63 6.73 -21.00
CA VAL A 69 -1.99 7.66 -20.07
C VAL A 69 -0.52 7.31 -19.92
N ASP A 70 0.36 8.30 -20.08
CA ASP A 70 1.78 8.11 -19.88
C ASP A 70 2.16 7.96 -18.39
N PHE A 71 3.14 7.11 -18.14
CA PHE A 71 3.73 6.92 -16.81
C PHE A 71 4.20 8.24 -16.16
N MET A 72 4.94 9.05 -16.91
CA MET A 72 5.47 10.33 -16.42
C MET A 72 4.37 11.37 -16.18
N TRP A 73 3.29 11.31 -16.95
CA TRP A 73 2.14 12.18 -16.72
C TRP A 73 1.47 11.83 -15.39
N TYR A 74 1.25 10.53 -15.12
CA TYR A 74 0.64 10.09 -13.87
C TYR A 74 1.50 10.49 -12.66
N LEU A 75 2.81 10.27 -12.73
CA LEU A 75 3.73 10.68 -11.66
C LEU A 75 3.64 12.17 -11.34
N LYS A 76 3.50 13.03 -12.36
CA LYS A 76 3.44 14.48 -12.18
C LYS A 76 2.07 14.99 -11.73
N LYS A 77 0.99 14.32 -12.15
CA LYS A 77 -0.38 14.86 -12.03
C LYS A 77 -1.25 14.13 -11.02
N ILE A 78 -1.02 12.84 -10.80
CA ILE A 78 -1.93 11.98 -10.03
C ILE A 78 -1.23 11.31 -8.84
N ALA A 79 0.07 10.99 -8.94
CA ALA A 79 0.76 10.27 -7.86
C ALA A 79 0.65 10.99 -6.51
N TRP A 80 0.69 12.31 -6.46
CA TRP A 80 0.50 13.07 -5.22
C TRP A 80 -0.92 12.91 -4.63
N LEU A 81 -1.96 12.80 -5.47
CA LEU A 81 -3.33 12.49 -5.02
C LEU A 81 -3.41 11.07 -4.47
N ALA A 82 -2.77 10.10 -5.13
CA ALA A 82 -2.68 8.74 -4.65
C ALA A 82 -1.97 8.67 -3.28
N LEU A 83 -0.89 9.44 -3.10
CA LEU A 83 -0.18 9.55 -1.83
C LEU A 83 -1.02 10.22 -0.74
N ILE A 84 -1.85 11.21 -1.06
CA ILE A 84 -2.82 11.78 -0.11
C ILE A 84 -3.84 10.72 0.29
N GLY A 85 -4.38 9.94 -0.66
CA GLY A 85 -5.31 8.85 -0.36
C GLY A 85 -4.67 7.78 0.53
N PHE A 86 -3.41 7.42 0.25
CA PHE A 86 -2.62 6.51 1.07
C PHE A 86 -2.42 7.04 2.50
N ALA A 87 -2.03 8.30 2.65
CA ALA A 87 -1.87 8.94 3.95
C ALA A 87 -3.21 9.04 4.71
N ALA A 88 -4.31 9.37 4.01
CA ALA A 88 -5.64 9.40 4.59
C ALA A 88 -6.08 8.02 5.09
N GLY A 89 -5.83 6.95 4.33
CA GLY A 89 -6.09 5.58 4.76
C GLY A 89 -5.34 5.22 6.05
N ILE A 90 -4.04 5.56 6.13
CA ILE A 90 -3.24 5.39 7.34
C ILE A 90 -3.83 6.17 8.52
N LEU A 91 -4.20 7.44 8.31
CA LEU A 91 -4.77 8.27 9.37
C LEU A 91 -6.09 7.71 9.88
N VAL A 92 -6.98 7.28 8.99
CA VAL A 92 -8.26 6.67 9.36
C VAL A 92 -8.03 5.38 10.16
N PHE A 93 -7.10 4.53 9.72
CA PHE A 93 -6.75 3.31 10.46
C PHE A 93 -6.26 3.64 11.88
N LEU A 94 -5.34 4.60 12.01
CA LEU A 94 -4.84 5.02 13.32
C LEU A 94 -5.93 5.61 14.22
N LEU A 95 -6.88 6.35 13.64
CA LEU A 95 -8.04 6.86 14.38
C LEU A 95 -8.96 5.71 14.84
N GLN A 96 -9.22 4.73 13.98
CA GLN A 96 -10.01 3.55 14.35
C GLN A 96 -9.36 2.77 15.50
N GLN A 97 -8.03 2.62 15.49
CA GLN A 97 -7.26 1.99 16.56
C GLN A 97 -7.27 2.77 17.88
N GLN A 98 -7.49 4.09 17.84
CA GLN A 98 -7.59 4.91 19.05
C GLN A 98 -9.00 4.92 19.66
N LEU A 99 -10.02 4.64 18.85
CA LEU A 99 -11.42 4.70 19.24
C LEU A 99 -11.99 3.35 19.69
N GLY A 100 -11.40 2.24 19.24
CA GLY A 100 -11.71 0.88 19.67
C GLY A 100 -10.90 0.48 20.90
#